data_AF-A0AAQ4F0R1-F1
#
_entry.id   AF-A0AAQ4F0R1-F1
#
_cell.length_a   1.000
_cell.length_b   1.000
_cell.length_c   1.000
_cell.angle_alpha   90.00
_cell.angle_beta   90.00
_cell.angle_gamma   90.00
#
_symmetry.space_group_name_H-M   'P 1'
#
loop_
_entity.id
_entity.type
_entity.pdbx_description
1 polymer ?
#
loop_
_entity_poly.entity_id
_entity_poly.type
_entity_poly.pdbx_seq_one_letter_code
_entity_poly.pdbx_strand_id
1 'polypeptide(L)'
;MTPNKMLSFALLAVTIVGMIGRSSAYGNDVIRPCPETEGPCYIHDDHSQEGCPYPCRCISDKINEGITTGWGRCFTDQYYG
;
A
#
# COMPACT_ATOMS: atom_id res chain seq x y z
N MET A 1 -8.69 43.98 -21.05
CA MET A 1 -8.62 42.57 -20.63
C MET A 1 -10.02 41.98 -20.84
N THR A 2 -10.20 41.07 -21.79
CA THR A 2 -11.54 40.60 -22.20
C THR A 2 -12.13 39.61 -21.19
N PRO A 3 -13.45 39.62 -20.95
CA PRO A 3 -14.10 38.79 -19.93
C PRO A 3 -13.84 37.29 -20.11
N ASN A 4 -13.66 36.83 -21.35
CA ASN A 4 -13.31 35.44 -21.66
C ASN A 4 -11.96 35.01 -21.06
N LYS A 5 -10.99 35.92 -20.95
CA LYS A 5 -9.69 35.60 -20.32
C LYS A 5 -9.84 35.41 -18.81
N MET A 6 -10.70 36.17 -18.15
CA MET A 6 -10.96 36.03 -16.71
C MET A 6 -11.66 34.71 -16.38
N LEU A 7 -12.58 34.27 -17.24
CA LEU A 7 -13.28 32.99 -17.07
C LEU A 7 -12.32 31.78 -17.18
N SER A 8 -11.36 31.84 -18.11
CA SER A 8 -10.35 30.79 -18.27
C SER A 8 -9.43 30.66 -17.06
N PHE A 9 -9.01 31.79 -16.46
CA PHE A 9 -8.19 31.76 -15.24
C PHE A 9 -8.97 31.21 -14.04
N ALA A 10 -10.25 31.54 -13.91
CA ALA A 10 -11.10 31.00 -12.85
C ALA A 10 -11.27 29.48 -12.96
N LEU A 11 -11.54 28.97 -14.17
CA LEU A 11 -11.64 27.53 -14.43
C LEU A 11 -10.32 26.79 -14.13
N LEU A 12 -9.18 27.35 -14.56
CA LEU A 12 -7.87 26.76 -14.31
C LEU A 12 -7.57 26.68 -12.80
N ALA A 13 -7.85 27.75 -12.05
CA ALA A 13 -7.65 27.77 -10.61
C ALA A 13 -8.51 26.72 -9.88
N VAL A 14 -9.78 26.56 -10.26
CA VAL A 14 -10.67 25.53 -9.68
C VAL A 14 -10.16 24.12 -9.99
N THR A 15 -9.69 23.87 -11.21
CA THR A 15 -9.15 22.54 -11.56
C THR A 15 -7.88 22.19 -10.81
N ILE A 16 -6.98 23.16 -10.56
CA ILE A 16 -5.75 22.93 -9.80
C ILE A 16 -6.08 22.60 -8.34
N VAL A 17 -7.02 23.32 -7.72
CA VAL A 17 -7.44 23.05 -6.34
C VAL A 17 -8.14 21.68 -6.23
N GLY A 18 -8.91 21.28 -7.24
CA GLY A 18 -9.58 19.97 -7.26
C GLY A 18 -8.63 18.77 -7.31
N MET A 19 -7.42 18.92 -7.87
CA MET A 19 -6.44 17.83 -7.95
C MET A 19 -5.63 17.62 -6.66
N ILE A 20 -5.64 18.58 -5.72
CA ILE A 20 -4.91 18.49 -4.44
C ILE A 20 -5.63 17.56 -3.43
N GLY A 21 -6.88 17.17 -3.72
CA GLY A 21 -7.74 16.42 -2.79
C GLY A 21 -7.68 14.89 -2.90
N ARG A 22 -6.77 14.30 -3.70
CA ARG A 22 -6.60 12.83 -3.75
C ARG A 22 -5.17 12.44 -3.44
N SER A 23 -4.75 12.74 -2.21
CA SER A 23 -3.85 11.81 -1.53
C SER A 23 -4.53 10.44 -1.63
N SER A 24 -3.87 9.46 -2.26
CA SER A 24 -4.24 8.07 -2.08
C SER A 24 -4.49 7.89 -0.59
N ALA A 25 -5.73 7.58 -0.21
CA ALA A 25 -6.00 7.09 1.12
C ALA A 25 -5.22 5.77 1.17
N TYR A 26 -3.96 5.84 1.58
CA TYR A 26 -3.30 4.71 2.17
C TYR A 26 -4.25 4.35 3.30
N GLY A 27 -4.95 3.23 3.10
CA GLY A 27 -5.70 2.63 4.18
C GLY A 27 -4.77 2.55 5.38
N ASN A 28 -5.36 2.47 6.55
CA ASN A 28 -4.60 2.15 7.75
C ASN A 28 -4.13 0.67 7.69
N ASP A 29 -3.55 0.26 6.56
CA ASP A 29 -2.93 -1.01 6.24
C ASP A 29 -1.58 -1.00 6.98
N VAL A 30 -1.66 -0.86 8.30
CA VAL A 30 -0.50 -0.99 9.18
C VAL A 30 -0.18 -2.47 9.15
N ILE A 31 0.76 -2.82 8.26
CA ILE A 31 1.38 -4.14 8.22
C ILE A 31 2.06 -4.34 9.58
N ARG A 32 1.45 -5.11 10.47
CA ARG A 32 1.96 -5.40 11.80
C ARG A 32 2.69 -6.74 11.80
N PRO A 33 3.80 -6.89 12.53
CA PRO A 33 4.40 -8.19 12.74
C PRO A 33 3.39 -9.13 13.39
N CYS A 34 3.33 -10.38 12.93
CA CYS A 34 2.41 -11.34 13.51
C CYS A 34 2.83 -11.76 14.92
N PRO A 35 1.97 -11.59 15.95
CA PRO A 35 2.37 -11.78 17.35
C PRO A 35 2.68 -13.24 17.69
N GLU A 36 2.09 -14.19 16.97
CA GLU A 36 2.24 -15.62 17.24
C GLU A 36 3.31 -16.28 16.36
N THR A 37 3.84 -15.58 15.36
CA THR A 37 4.80 -16.16 14.42
C THR A 37 5.75 -15.09 13.90
N GLU A 38 6.87 -14.96 14.59
CA GLU A 38 8.04 -14.19 14.15
C GLU A 38 9.00 -15.02 13.28
N GLY A 39 8.59 -16.25 12.90
CA GLY A 39 9.42 -17.17 12.12
C GLY A 39 9.60 -16.73 10.66
N PRO A 40 10.68 -17.20 10.01
CA PRO A 40 10.86 -16.98 8.58
C PRO A 40 9.75 -17.68 7.80
N CYS A 41 9.27 -17.03 6.75
CA CYS A 41 8.33 -17.60 5.80
C CYS A 41 8.93 -17.61 4.40
N TYR A 42 8.37 -18.42 3.51
CA TYR A 42 8.82 -18.51 2.13
C TYR A 42 7.64 -18.36 1.19
N ILE A 43 7.85 -17.57 0.13
CA ILE A 43 6.89 -17.35 -0.95
C ILE A 43 7.43 -18.04 -2.19
N HIS A 44 6.73 -19.06 -2.65
CA HIS A 44 7.08 -19.80 -3.87
C HIS A 44 6.75 -18.98 -5.12
N ASP A 45 7.33 -19.36 -6.26
CA ASP A 45 7.13 -18.66 -7.54
C ASP A 45 5.68 -18.77 -8.07
N ASP A 46 4.89 -19.71 -7.55
CA ASP A 46 3.45 -19.85 -7.81
C ASP A 46 2.58 -18.97 -6.89
N HIS A 47 3.21 -18.09 -6.09
CA HIS A 47 2.61 -17.25 -5.05
C HIS A 47 1.97 -18.02 -3.89
N SER A 48 2.22 -19.33 -3.76
CA SER A 48 1.93 -20.04 -2.53
C SER A 48 2.89 -19.62 -1.42
N GLN A 49 2.41 -19.59 -0.18
CA GLN A 49 3.19 -19.16 0.99
C GLN A 49 3.19 -20.25 2.07
N GLU A 50 4.32 -20.42 2.72
CA GLU A 50 4.52 -21.36 3.83
C GLU A 50 5.14 -20.67 5.05
N GLY A 51 4.90 -21.24 6.24
CA GLY A 51 5.47 -20.76 7.50
C GLY A 51 4.62 -19.73 8.26
N CYS A 52 3.67 -19.04 7.62
CA CYS A 52 2.75 -18.14 8.32
C CYS A 52 1.39 -18.79 8.60
N PRO A 53 0.91 -18.80 9.85
CA PRO A 53 -0.45 -19.26 10.17
C PRO A 53 -1.50 -18.26 9.69
N TYR A 54 -2.74 -18.71 9.53
CA TYR A 54 -3.86 -17.80 9.31
C TYR A 54 -4.13 -16.98 10.58
N PRO A 55 -4.33 -15.64 10.52
CA PRO A 55 -4.58 -14.78 9.34
C PRO A 55 -3.35 -14.04 8.79
N CYS A 56 -2.13 -14.46 9.13
CA CYS A 56 -0.88 -13.84 8.69
C CYS A 56 -0.57 -14.10 7.20
N ARG A 57 0.12 -13.13 6.59
CA ARG A 57 0.67 -13.19 5.24
C ARG A 57 2.18 -13.07 5.29
N CYS A 58 2.84 -13.79 4.38
CA CYS A 58 4.28 -13.67 4.22
C CYS A 58 4.61 -12.46 3.35
N ILE A 59 5.60 -11.66 3.75
CA ILE A 59 6.12 -10.55 2.95
C ILE A 59 7.62 -10.78 2.76
N SER A 60 8.06 -10.82 1.50
CA SER A 60 9.48 -10.99 1.14
C SER A 60 10.32 -9.88 1.77
N ASP A 61 11.47 -10.24 2.34
CA ASP A 61 12.40 -9.25 2.90
C ASP A 61 13.00 -8.34 1.81
N LYS A 62 12.90 -8.76 0.55
CA LYS A 62 13.37 -8.02 -0.63
C LYS A 62 12.25 -7.31 -1.38
N ILE A 63 11.09 -7.08 -0.73
CA ILE A 63 9.98 -6.35 -1.36
C ILE A 63 10.38 -4.94 -1.81
N ASN A 64 11.30 -4.28 -1.11
CA ASN A 64 11.85 -2.97 -1.50
C ASN A 64 12.73 -3.03 -2.75
N GLU A 65 13.22 -4.22 -3.13
CA GLU A 65 13.94 -4.47 -4.38
C GLU A 65 12.99 -4.91 -5.51
N GLY A 66 11.67 -4.95 -5.25
CA GLY A 66 10.65 -5.43 -6.19
C GLY A 66 10.52 -6.95 -6.26
N ILE A 67 11.20 -7.69 -5.37
CA ILE A 67 11.15 -9.15 -5.32
C ILE A 67 10.03 -9.56 -4.37
N THR A 68 9.01 -10.23 -4.91
CA THR A 68 7.81 -10.66 -4.17
C THR A 68 7.81 -12.14 -3.81
N THR A 69 8.84 -12.89 -4.23
CA THR A 69 9.03 -14.32 -3.92
C THR A 69 10.28 -14.52 -3.04
N GLY A 70 10.48 -15.73 -2.52
CA GLY A 70 11.60 -16.10 -1.66
C GLY A 70 11.33 -15.94 -0.16
N TRP A 71 12.41 -15.85 0.61
CA TRP A 71 12.36 -15.73 2.07
C TRP A 71 11.82 -14.37 2.53
N GLY A 72 11.05 -14.39 3.61
CA GLY A 72 10.44 -13.21 4.20
C GLY A 72 10.01 -13.41 5.65
N ARG A 73 9.16 -12.50 6.12
CA ARG A 73 8.59 -12.51 7.48
C ARG A 73 7.07 -12.43 7.45
N CYS A 74 6.46 -12.95 8.51
CA CYS A 74 5.00 -12.96 8.66
C CYS A 74 4.48 -11.63 9.21
N PHE A 75 3.49 -11.08 8.53
CA PHE A 75 2.79 -9.87 8.92
C PHE A 75 1.28 -10.08 8.83
N THR A 76 0.53 -9.27 9.58
CA THR A 76 -0.94 -9.21 9.49
C THR A 76 -1.37 -7.81 9.09
N ASP A 77 -2.41 -7.77 8.26
CA ASP A 77 -3.14 -6.57 7.88
C ASP A 77 -4.05 -6.09 9.03
N GLN A 78 -4.24 -6.92 10.06
CA GLN A 78 -5.31 -6.68 11.01
C GLN A 78 -5.00 -5.60 12.04
N TYR A 79 -5.61 -4.47 11.74
CA TYR A 79 -6.55 -3.77 12.60
C TYR A 79 -7.60 -4.71 13.25
N TYR A 80 -7.17 -5.65 14.08
CA TYR A 80 -8.10 -6.34 14.99
C TYR A 80 -8.21 -5.51 16.27
N GLY A 81 -9.39 -4.90 16.44
CA GLY A 81 -10.04 -4.59 17.71
C GLY A 81 -9.23 -3.82 18.74
#